data_AF-A0A2P5E994-F1
#
_entry.id   AF-A0A2P5E994-F1
#
_cell.length_a   1.000
_cell.length_b   1.000
_cell.length_c   1.000
_cell.angle_alpha   90.00
_cell.angle_beta   90.00
_cell.angle_gamma   90.00
#
_symmetry.space_group_name_H-M   'P 1'
#
loop_
_entity.id
_entity.type
_entity.pdbx_description
1 polymer ?
#
loop_
_entity_poly.entity_id
_entity_poly.type
_entity_poly.pdbx_seq_one_letter_code
_entity_poly.pdbx_strand_id
1 'polypeptide(L)'
;MVIDFNQRLGTMLKNLTSSLQGSNFILGHAHWLGYDAIQNPSKYGLMDTSNACCKTWANGTSGCIPFETPCKDPNGHYFFDAFHLSETVCSAIASRCFDDSSVCSPFIKQLVQA
;
A
#
# COMPACT_ATOMS: atom_id res chain seq x y z
N MET A 1 2.89 -16.49 -7.01
CA MET A 1 1.95 -15.48 -7.55
C MET A 1 2.34 -14.05 -7.15
N VAL A 2 2.36 -13.64 -5.87
CA VAL A 2 2.83 -12.29 -5.47
C VAL A 2 4.36 -12.16 -5.43
N ILE A 3 5.05 -13.15 -4.85
CA ILE A 3 6.52 -13.15 -4.74
C ILE A 3 7.17 -13.10 -6.13
N ASP A 4 6.73 -13.97 -7.05
CA ASP A 4 7.29 -14.03 -8.40
C ASP A 4 7.06 -12.73 -9.19
N PHE A 5 5.89 -12.11 -9.02
CA PHE A 5 5.57 -10.83 -9.64
C PHE A 5 6.52 -9.73 -9.13
N ASN A 6 6.66 -9.61 -7.80
CA ASN A 6 7.52 -8.60 -7.18
C ASN A 6 8.99 -8.78 -7.54
N GLN A 7 9.47 -10.03 -7.66
CA GLN A 7 10.83 -10.34 -8.08
C GLN A 7 11.11 -9.92 -9.53
N ARG A 8 10.12 -10.01 -10.42
CA ARG A 8 10.27 -9.69 -11.85
C ARG A 8 10.01 -8.23 -12.18
N LEU A 9 9.24 -7.53 -11.34
CA LEU A 9 8.83 -6.14 -11.57
C LEU A 9 10.01 -5.19 -11.78
N GLY A 10 11.05 -5.29 -10.94
CA GLY A 10 12.24 -4.43 -11.06
C GLY A 10 12.96 -4.58 -12.41
N THR A 11 13.07 -5.80 -12.92
CA THR A 11 13.68 -6.06 -14.24
C THR A 11 12.82 -5.49 -15.37
N MET A 12 11.50 -5.64 -15.29
CA MET A 12 10.57 -5.07 -16.27
C MET A 12 10.69 -3.54 -16.31
N LEU A 13 10.72 -2.87 -15.16
CA LEU A 13 10.86 -1.42 -15.08
C LEU A 13 12.19 -0.94 -15.66
N LYS A 14 13.31 -1.65 -15.42
CA LYS A 14 14.60 -1.33 -16.04
C LYS A 14 14.55 -1.38 -17.57
N ASN A 15 13.89 -2.39 -18.14
CA ASN A 15 13.72 -2.51 -19.59
C ASN A 15 12.84 -1.39 -20.17
N LEU A 16 11.81 -0.96 -19.42
CA LEU A 16 10.97 0.17 -19.82
C LEU A 16 11.76 1.48 -19.79
N THR A 17 12.58 1.71 -18.76
CA THR A 17 13.45 2.88 -18.68
C THR A 17 14.41 2.99 -19.86
N SER A 18 14.96 1.88 -20.36
CA SER A 18 15.85 1.91 -21.54
C SER A 18 15.11 2.10 -22.86
N SER A 19 13.85 1.65 -22.93
CA SER A 19 13.09 1.62 -24.19
C SER A 19 12.22 2.86 -24.40
N LEU A 20 11.82 3.52 -23.32
CA LEU A 20 10.91 4.67 -23.33
C LEU A 20 11.65 5.92 -22.84
N GLN A 21 12.42 6.50 -23.75
CA GLN A 21 13.18 7.73 -23.48
C GLN A 21 12.25 8.86 -23.04
N GLY A 22 12.69 9.65 -22.07
CA GLY A 22 11.90 10.75 -21.48
C GLY A 22 10.88 10.32 -20.43
N SER A 23 10.76 9.03 -20.13
CA SER A 23 9.91 8.51 -19.04
C SER A 23 10.73 8.15 -17.80
N ASN A 24 10.14 8.34 -16.62
CA ASN A 24 10.70 7.90 -15.35
C ASN A 24 9.85 6.75 -14.78
N PHE A 25 10.48 5.61 -14.49
CA PHE A 25 9.85 4.47 -13.85
C PHE A 25 10.37 4.32 -12.42
N ILE A 26 9.46 4.22 -11.46
CA ILE A 26 9.76 4.08 -10.03
C ILE A 26 9.28 2.71 -9.57
N LEU A 27 10.15 1.97 -8.89
CA LEU A 27 9.80 0.74 -8.20
C LEU A 27 9.38 1.08 -6.76
N GLY A 28 8.13 0.77 -6.40
CA GLY A 28 7.63 0.91 -5.04
C GLY A 28 7.49 -0.42 -4.31
N HIS A 29 8.16 -0.55 -3.16
CA HIS A 29 8.13 -1.74 -2.30
C HIS A 29 6.92 -1.75 -1.34
N ALA A 30 5.72 -1.45 -1.84
CA ALA A 30 4.50 -1.31 -1.04
C ALA A 30 4.12 -2.60 -0.27
N HIS A 31 4.39 -3.77 -0.86
CA HIS A 31 4.14 -5.06 -0.21
C HIS A 31 4.88 -5.21 1.13
N TRP A 32 6.14 -4.78 1.18
CA TRP A 32 6.93 -4.89 2.41
C TRP A 32 6.38 -3.95 3.51
N LEU A 33 6.04 -2.70 3.17
CA LEU A 33 5.46 -1.77 4.14
C LEU A 33 4.08 -2.22 4.64
N GLY A 34 3.21 -2.69 3.75
CA GLY A 34 1.92 -3.25 4.14
C GLY A 34 2.09 -4.44 5.09
N TYR A 35 3.03 -5.34 4.77
CA TYR A 35 3.34 -6.48 5.64
C TYR A 35 3.92 -6.03 6.99
N ASP A 36 4.80 -5.04 7.02
CA ASP A 36 5.33 -4.46 8.27
C ASP A 36 4.22 -3.83 9.13
N ALA A 37 3.23 -3.20 8.52
CA ALA A 37 2.07 -2.66 9.23
C ALA A 37 1.16 -3.74 9.83
N ILE A 38 1.07 -4.91 9.21
CA ILE A 38 0.39 -6.07 9.79
C ILE A 38 1.19 -6.65 10.97
N GLN A 39 2.51 -6.79 10.82
CA GLN A 39 3.36 -7.42 11.85
C GLN A 39 3.65 -6.49 13.04
N ASN A 40 3.71 -5.18 12.79
CA ASN A 40 4.06 -4.15 13.76
C ASN A 40 3.01 -3.03 13.83
N PRO A 41 1.73 -3.34 14.12
CA PRO A 41 0.62 -2.39 13.96
C PRO A 41 0.76 -1.11 14.77
N SER A 42 1.28 -1.20 16.00
CA SER A 42 1.46 -0.05 16.89
C SER A 42 2.43 1.01 16.31
N LYS A 43 3.40 0.61 15.49
CA LYS A 43 4.32 1.53 14.78
C LYS A 43 3.57 2.44 13.81
N TYR A 44 2.40 2.01 13.34
CA TYR A 44 1.55 2.72 12.38
C TYR A 44 0.29 3.29 13.03
N GLY A 45 0.14 3.18 14.36
CA GLY A 45 -1.07 3.60 15.08
C GLY A 45 -2.27 2.68 14.90
N LEU A 46 -2.06 1.44 14.41
CA LEU A 46 -3.11 0.46 14.18
C LEU A 46 -3.38 -0.36 15.46
N MET A 47 -4.64 -0.73 15.65
CA MET A 47 -5.15 -1.57 16.73
C MET A 47 -5.69 -2.92 16.24
N ASP A 48 -6.21 -2.99 15.01
CA ASP A 48 -6.74 -4.22 14.41
C ASP A 48 -6.20 -4.41 12.99
N THR A 49 -5.49 -5.52 12.75
CA THR A 49 -4.93 -5.87 11.45
C THR A 49 -5.64 -7.02 10.76
N SER A 50 -6.68 -7.57 11.39
CA SER A 50 -7.31 -8.83 11.00
C SER A 50 -8.75 -8.64 10.54
N ASN A 51 -9.45 -7.63 11.05
CA ASN A 51 -10.85 -7.38 10.73
C ASN A 51 -11.04 -6.10 9.91
N ALA A 52 -11.96 -6.16 8.95
CA ALA A 52 -12.43 -5.00 8.22
C ALA A 52 -13.16 -4.03 9.16
N CYS A 53 -12.97 -2.73 8.95
CA CYS A 53 -13.74 -1.71 9.65
C CYS A 53 -15.20 -1.64 9.19
N CYS A 54 -15.47 -1.78 7.88
CA CYS A 54 -16.83 -1.78 7.38
C CYS A 54 -17.47 -3.17 7.47
N LYS A 55 -18.81 -3.21 7.54
CA LYS A 55 -19.56 -4.45 7.41
C LYS A 55 -19.54 -4.89 5.95
N THR A 56 -19.08 -6.10 5.68
CA THR A 56 -18.88 -6.64 4.33
C THR A 56 -19.92 -7.68 3.96
N TRP A 57 -20.18 -7.88 2.66
CA TRP A 57 -20.93 -9.05 2.19
C TRP A 57 -20.13 -10.36 2.36
N ALA A 58 -20.80 -11.50 2.09
CA ALA A 58 -20.18 -12.82 1.99
C ALA A 58 -19.26 -13.18 3.18
N ASN A 59 -19.72 -12.90 4.40
CA ASN A 59 -19.01 -13.22 5.64
C ASN A 59 -17.54 -12.75 5.68
N GLY A 60 -17.25 -11.53 5.25
CA GLY A 60 -15.89 -10.98 5.34
C GLY A 60 -15.04 -11.12 4.08
N THR A 61 -15.62 -11.57 2.96
CA THR A 61 -14.86 -11.88 1.73
C THR A 61 -15.24 -11.00 0.55
N SER A 62 -15.95 -9.90 0.78
CA SER A 62 -16.43 -8.98 -0.24
C SER A 62 -16.34 -7.52 0.23
N GLY A 63 -16.70 -6.59 -0.65
CA GLY A 63 -16.74 -5.17 -0.32
C GLY A 63 -17.79 -4.82 0.73
N CYS A 64 -17.76 -3.56 1.17
CA CYS A 64 -18.71 -3.02 2.15
C CYS A 64 -20.17 -3.14 1.67
N ILE A 65 -21.08 -3.35 2.61
CA ILE A 65 -22.51 -3.21 2.40
C ILE A 65 -22.82 -1.71 2.26
N PRO A 66 -23.43 -1.26 1.16
CA PRO A 66 -23.77 0.15 0.98
C PRO A 66 -24.66 0.68 2.11
N PHE A 67 -24.42 1.93 2.52
CA PHE A 67 -25.19 2.66 3.55
C PHE A 67 -25.13 2.11 4.98
N GLU A 68 -24.39 1.03 5.24
CA GLU A 68 -24.10 0.59 6.61
C GLU A 68 -23.06 1.50 7.27
N THR A 69 -23.18 1.70 8.57
CA THR A 69 -22.23 2.51 9.33
C THR A 69 -20.95 1.70 9.56
N PRO A 70 -19.75 2.24 9.24
CA PRO A 70 -18.49 1.56 9.51
C PRO A 70 -18.17 1.52 11.02
N CYS A 71 -17.09 0.85 11.40
CA CYS A 71 -16.56 0.88 12.75
C CYS A 71 -16.28 2.32 13.24
N LYS A 72 -16.20 2.50 14.57
CA LYS A 72 -16.02 3.83 15.19
C LYS A 72 -14.67 4.47 14.85
N ASP A 73 -13.64 3.66 14.64
CA ASP A 73 -12.28 4.12 14.35
C ASP A 73 -11.70 3.40 13.12
N PRO A 74 -11.98 3.89 11.89
CA PRO A 74 -11.43 3.31 10.67
C PRO A 74 -9.90 3.43 10.58
N ASN A 75 -9.30 4.39 11.27
CA ASN A 75 -7.86 4.64 11.23
C ASN A 75 -7.09 3.69 12.14
N GLY A 76 -7.73 3.16 13.19
CA GLY A 76 -7.20 2.07 14.00
C GLY A 76 -7.19 0.71 13.29
N HIS A 77 -7.81 0.56 12.11
CA HIS A 77 -7.84 -0.69 11.36
C HIS A 77 -6.84 -0.71 10.21
N TYR A 78 -6.24 -1.87 9.91
CA TYR A 78 -5.45 -2.06 8.69
C TYR A 78 -6.36 -2.14 7.46
N PHE A 79 -7.46 -2.89 7.58
CA PHE A 79 -8.41 -3.16 6.52
C PHE A 79 -9.65 -2.26 6.65
N PHE A 80 -9.97 -1.51 5.59
CA PHE A 80 -11.25 -0.81 5.52
C PHE A 80 -12.39 -1.77 5.17
N ASP A 81 -12.18 -2.61 4.16
CA ASP A 81 -13.06 -3.72 3.76
C ASP A 81 -12.26 -5.05 3.69
N ALA A 82 -12.81 -6.10 3.07
CA ALA A 82 -12.15 -7.41 2.99
C ALA A 82 -10.78 -7.41 2.28
N PHE A 83 -10.41 -6.35 1.54
CA PHE A 83 -9.20 -6.33 0.72
C PHE A 83 -8.46 -4.98 0.74
N HIS A 84 -9.21 -3.87 0.82
CA HIS A 84 -8.67 -2.52 0.76
C HIS A 84 -8.16 -2.05 2.11
N LEU A 85 -7.08 -1.28 2.06
CA LEU A 85 -6.43 -0.73 3.24
C LEU A 85 -7.17 0.50 3.76
N SER A 86 -7.03 0.80 5.05
CA SER A 86 -7.49 2.07 5.61
C SER A 86 -6.67 3.25 5.09
N GLU A 87 -7.21 4.46 5.27
CA GLU A 87 -6.50 5.71 4.93
C GLU A 87 -5.15 5.82 5.65
N THR A 88 -5.09 5.38 6.91
CA THR A 88 -3.85 5.41 7.70
C THR A 88 -2.73 4.59 7.05
N VAL A 89 -3.05 3.38 6.59
CA VAL A 89 -2.06 2.51 5.92
C VAL A 89 -1.70 3.04 4.53
N CYS A 90 -2.69 3.47 3.74
CA CYS A 90 -2.45 4.09 2.43
C CYS A 90 -1.55 5.33 2.55
N SER A 91 -1.81 6.20 3.51
CA SER A 91 -1.03 7.42 3.76
C SER A 91 0.38 7.09 4.19
N ALA A 92 0.58 6.11 5.08
CA ALA A 92 1.91 5.67 5.50
C ALA A 92 2.74 5.16 4.30
N ILE A 93 2.14 4.36 3.42
CA ILE A 93 2.81 3.88 2.19
C ILE A 93 3.16 5.05 1.27
N ALA A 94 2.23 5.96 1.03
CA ALA A 94 2.42 7.10 0.14
C ALA A 94 3.51 8.05 0.64
N SER A 95 3.44 8.47 1.90
CA SER A 95 4.45 9.36 2.51
C SER A 95 5.83 8.71 2.52
N ARG A 96 5.93 7.44 2.91
CA ARG A 96 7.20 6.70 2.87
C ARG A 96 7.76 6.60 1.45
N CYS A 97 6.93 6.29 0.46
CA CYS A 97 7.36 6.25 -0.93
C CYS A 97 7.89 7.61 -1.42
N PHE A 98 7.28 8.72 -0.97
CA PHE A 98 7.71 10.05 -1.37
C PHE A 98 8.96 10.54 -0.62
N ASP A 99 9.13 10.13 0.65
CA ASP A 99 10.15 10.67 1.55
C ASP A 99 11.34 9.75 1.84
N ASP A 100 11.24 8.45 1.51
CA ASP A 100 12.23 7.42 1.83
C ASP A 100 12.66 6.63 0.59
N SER A 101 13.90 6.82 0.16
CA SER A 101 14.48 6.15 -1.02
C SER A 101 14.63 4.63 -0.88
N SER A 102 14.48 4.08 0.34
CA SER A 102 14.47 2.63 0.55
C SER A 102 13.12 1.98 0.19
N VAL A 103 12.06 2.79 0.08
CA VAL A 103 10.69 2.33 -0.21
C VAL A 103 10.38 2.48 -1.68
N CYS A 104 10.70 3.63 -2.26
CA CYS A 104 10.53 3.89 -3.69
C CYS A 104 11.83 4.37 -4.31
N SER A 105 12.22 3.73 -5.41
CA SER A 105 13.47 4.00 -6.12
C SER A 105 13.25 4.06 -7.63
N PRO A 106 13.76 5.08 -8.34
CA PRO A 106 14.55 6.23 -7.84
C PRO A 106 13.76 7.16 -6.90
N PHE A 107 14.47 7.97 -6.11
CA PHE A 107 13.88 8.80 -5.07
C PHE A 107 12.97 9.89 -5.67
N ILE A 108 11.67 9.85 -5.37
CA ILE A 108 10.66 10.66 -6.07
C ILE A 108 10.97 12.15 -5.97
N LYS A 109 11.39 12.66 -4.81
CA LYS A 109 11.72 14.09 -4.64
C LYS A 109 12.77 14.61 -5.60
N GLN A 110 13.72 13.77 -6.01
CA GLN A 110 14.75 14.16 -6.98
C GLN A 110 14.18 14.33 -8.39
N LEU A 111 13.07 13.65 -8.70
CA LEU A 111 12.42 13.70 -10.01
C LEU A 111 11.50 14.91 -10.18
N VAL A 112 10.94 15.45 -9.07
CA VAL A 112 10.01 16.59 -9.09
C VAL A 112 10.71 17.94 -8.99
N GLN A 113 12.00 17.95 -8.65
CA GLN A 113 12.83 19.15 -8.53
C GLN A 113 13.69 19.41 -9.78
N ALA A 114 13.56 18.58 -10.80
CA ALA A 114 14.33 18.62 -12.05
C ALA A 114 13.63 19.43 -13.15
#